data_AF-A0A0R2LI25-F1
#
_entry.id   AF-A0A0R2LI25-F1
#
_cell.length_a   1.000
_cell.length_b   1.000
_cell.length_c   1.000
_cell.angle_alpha   90.00
_cell.angle_beta   90.00
_cell.angle_gamma   90.00
#
_symmetry.space_group_name_H-M   'P 1'
#
loop_
_entity.id
_entity.type
_entity.pdbx_description
1 polymer ?
#
loop_
_entity_poly.entity_id
_entity_poly.type
_entity_poly.pdbx_seq_one_letter_code
_entity_poly.pdbx_strand_id
1 'polypeptide(L)'
;MKNSTQQLTLLISQLQAIAQSGKFYTKDVYDKERYEQLEEVSKKLVAQLTTATPEQLQLFFDQDTGYVTPKVDVRAVTFKNDKILLVQEKSTQTWSIPGGWADIGYSASEIAVKETQEEAGIKVEPKRLIAVYDMAKHQYHKQSFNYIYKLFFECVPENTPIHSGVETSNVAFFSLEEALKLKLSLNRNLPADLRMVFKCRQTQHWETKFD
;
A
#
# COMPACT_ATOMS: atom_id res chain seq x y z
N MET A 1 22.86 6.00 -6.81
CA MET A 1 22.25 7.33 -7.02
C MET A 1 20.74 7.15 -6.90
N LYS A 2 20.13 7.51 -5.75
CA LYS A 2 18.66 7.50 -5.63
C LYS A 2 18.11 8.44 -6.71
N ASN A 3 17.16 7.97 -7.52
CA ASN A 3 16.75 8.58 -8.77
C ASN A 3 16.19 9.99 -8.49
N SER A 4 16.80 11.05 -9.02
CA SER A 4 16.47 12.46 -8.72
C SER A 4 14.99 12.78 -8.91
N THR A 5 14.33 12.12 -9.87
CA THR A 5 12.89 12.19 -10.12
C THR A 5 12.04 11.69 -8.96
N GLN A 6 12.48 10.64 -8.24
CA GLN A 6 11.75 10.11 -7.08
C GLN A 6 11.80 11.08 -5.90
N GLN A 7 12.97 11.67 -5.67
CA GLN A 7 13.15 12.69 -4.63
C GLN A 7 12.32 13.94 -4.95
N LEU A 8 12.28 14.36 -6.21
CA LEU A 8 11.49 15.50 -6.63
C LEU A 8 9.98 15.25 -6.50
N THR A 9 9.51 14.04 -6.82
CA THR A 9 8.09 13.71 -6.62
C THR A 9 7.70 13.81 -5.15
N LEU A 10 8.54 13.29 -4.25
CA LEU A 10 8.27 13.35 -2.82
C LEU A 10 8.13 14.80 -2.32
N LEU A 11 9.02 15.68 -2.75
CA LEU A 11 8.97 17.10 -2.41
C LEU A 11 7.69 17.77 -2.92
N ILE A 12 7.21 17.41 -4.11
CA ILE A 12 5.96 17.94 -4.67
C ILE A 12 4.75 17.45 -3.87
N SER A 13 4.71 16.17 -3.50
CA SER A 13 3.67 15.63 -2.62
C SER A 13 3.65 16.33 -1.26
N GLN A 14 4.82 16.67 -0.70
CA GLN A 14 4.91 17.45 0.53
C GLN A 14 4.39 18.89 0.37
N LEU A 15 4.77 19.59 -0.70
CA LEU A 15 4.27 20.93 -1.01
C LEU A 15 2.74 20.94 -1.11
N GLN A 16 2.18 19.96 -1.81
CA GLN A 16 0.75 19.86 -1.99
C GLN A 16 0.02 19.54 -0.67
N ALA A 17 0.56 18.63 0.15
CA ALA A 17 0.01 18.35 1.48
C ALA A 17 0.00 19.60 2.36
N ILE A 18 1.08 20.39 2.34
CA ILE A 18 1.16 21.68 3.06
C ILE A 18 0.11 22.66 2.54
N ALA A 19 -0.03 22.78 1.22
CA ALA A 19 -1.00 23.68 0.59
C ALA A 19 -2.44 23.32 0.98
N GLN A 20 -2.83 22.05 0.84
CA GLN A 20 -4.18 21.59 1.17
C GLN A 20 -4.49 21.70 2.66
N SER A 21 -3.53 21.37 3.53
CA SER A 21 -3.65 21.55 4.98
C SER A 21 -3.81 23.01 5.37
N GLY A 22 -2.97 23.89 4.81
CA GLY A 22 -3.03 25.33 5.04
C GLY A 22 -4.36 25.91 4.60
N LYS A 23 -4.84 25.55 3.41
CA LYS A 23 -6.14 25.95 2.86
C LYS A 23 -7.31 25.48 3.71
N PHE A 24 -7.23 24.28 4.29
CA PHE A 24 -8.27 23.72 5.15
C PHE A 24 -8.37 24.44 6.50
N TYR A 25 -7.24 24.75 7.15
CA TYR A 25 -7.23 25.32 8.50
C TYR A 25 -7.21 26.85 8.55
N THR A 26 -6.75 27.52 7.49
CA THR A 26 -6.65 28.99 7.50
C THR A 26 -8.03 29.66 7.56
N LYS A 27 -8.08 30.76 8.30
CA LYS A 27 -9.24 31.67 8.35
C LYS A 27 -8.98 33.00 7.64
N ASP A 28 -7.74 33.23 7.21
CA ASP A 28 -7.33 34.43 6.49
C ASP A 28 -7.48 34.25 4.98
N VAL A 29 -8.12 35.23 4.33
CA VAL A 29 -8.47 35.17 2.91
C VAL A 29 -7.24 35.27 2.00
N TYR A 30 -6.20 35.97 2.42
CA TYR A 30 -4.95 36.11 1.67
C TYR A 30 -4.10 34.84 1.79
N ASP A 31 -4.06 34.23 2.97
CA ASP A 31 -3.39 32.94 3.14
C ASP A 31 -4.09 31.84 2.34
N LYS A 32 -5.43 31.85 2.30
CA LYS A 32 -6.19 30.92 1.45
C LYS A 32 -5.78 31.03 -0.02
N GLU A 33 -5.68 32.25 -0.55
CA GLU A 33 -5.22 32.51 -1.92
C GLU A 33 -3.77 32.01 -2.14
N ARG A 34 -2.87 32.23 -1.17
CA ARG A 34 -1.48 31.72 -1.25
C ARG A 34 -1.44 30.19 -1.29
N TYR A 35 -2.27 29.51 -0.51
CA TYR A 35 -2.34 28.05 -0.54
C TYR A 35 -2.92 27.52 -1.85
N GLU A 36 -3.90 28.21 -2.45
CA GLU A 36 -4.40 27.90 -3.80
C GLU A 36 -3.30 28.07 -4.85
N GLN A 37 -2.48 29.13 -4.77
CA GLN A 37 -1.34 29.32 -5.66
C GLN A 37 -0.28 28.21 -5.50
N LEU A 38 0.00 27.77 -4.26
CA LEU A 38 0.92 26.65 -3.99
C LEU A 38 0.40 25.33 -4.55
N GLU A 39 -0.90 25.09 -4.42
CA GLU A 39 -1.57 23.93 -5.00
C GLU A 39 -1.38 23.94 -6.52
N GLU A 40 -1.70 25.04 -7.20
CA GLU A 40 -1.55 25.19 -8.66
C GLU A 40 -0.11 25.04 -9.15
N VAL A 41 0.89 25.58 -8.43
CA VAL A 41 2.30 25.36 -8.77
C VAL A 41 2.67 23.88 -8.64
N SER A 42 2.20 23.21 -7.59
CA SER A 42 2.44 21.77 -7.39
C SER A 42 1.84 20.95 -8.53
N LYS A 43 0.62 21.27 -9.00
CA LYS A 43 -0.01 20.62 -10.16
C LYS A 43 0.85 20.75 -11.42
N LYS A 44 1.36 21.96 -11.69
CA LYS A 44 2.25 22.24 -12.83
C LYS A 44 3.55 21.44 -12.75
N LEU A 45 4.12 21.28 -11.56
CA LEU A 45 5.32 20.48 -11.36
C LEU A 45 5.06 18.98 -11.61
N VAL A 46 3.93 18.43 -11.14
CA VAL A 46 3.54 17.03 -11.47
C VAL A 46 3.30 16.87 -12.97
N ALA A 47 2.66 17.82 -13.64
CA ALA A 47 2.45 17.77 -15.08
C ALA A 47 3.77 17.69 -15.88
N GLN A 48 4.85 18.32 -15.40
CA GLN A 48 6.16 18.22 -16.04
C GLN A 48 6.86 16.88 -15.81
N LEU A 49 6.47 16.14 -14.76
CA LEU A 49 7.07 14.85 -14.39
C LEU A 49 6.27 13.64 -14.87
N THR A 50 5.11 13.86 -15.49
CA THR A 50 4.17 12.80 -15.85
C THR A 50 3.64 13.00 -17.27
N THR A 51 3.06 11.95 -17.84
CA THR A 51 2.32 12.01 -19.11
C THR A 51 0.81 12.10 -18.89
N ALA A 52 0.37 12.42 -17.67
CA ALA A 52 -1.05 12.48 -17.31
C ALA A 52 -1.72 13.70 -17.94
N THR A 53 -2.99 13.59 -18.32
CA THR A 53 -3.75 14.72 -18.86
C THR A 53 -4.14 15.71 -17.76
N PRO A 54 -4.41 16.98 -18.08
CA PRO A 54 -4.88 17.96 -17.09
C PRO A 54 -6.11 17.49 -16.31
N GLU A 55 -7.03 16.79 -16.95
CA GLU A 55 -8.24 16.25 -16.32
C GLU A 55 -7.91 15.14 -15.30
N GLN A 56 -6.96 14.25 -15.64
CA GLN A 56 -6.51 13.19 -14.73
C GLN A 56 -5.78 13.75 -13.52
N LEU A 57 -5.00 14.81 -13.71
CA LEU A 57 -4.31 15.53 -12.64
C LEU A 57 -5.33 16.23 -11.73
N GLN A 58 -6.31 16.91 -12.30
CA GLN A 58 -7.34 17.60 -11.53
C GLN A 58 -8.17 16.62 -10.68
N LEU A 59 -8.59 15.48 -11.24
CA LEU A 59 -9.24 14.40 -10.49
C LEU A 59 -8.38 13.86 -9.35
N PHE A 60 -7.07 13.73 -9.55
CA PHE A 60 -6.14 13.27 -8.51
C PHE A 60 -6.02 14.29 -7.35
N PHE A 61 -6.02 15.59 -7.67
CA PHE A 61 -5.85 16.65 -6.67
C PHE A 61 -7.15 17.01 -5.93
N ASP A 62 -8.29 16.95 -6.61
CA ASP A 62 -9.61 17.28 -6.06
C ASP A 62 -10.18 16.15 -5.18
N GLN A 63 -9.62 14.92 -5.26
CA GLN A 63 -10.03 13.78 -4.44
C GLN A 63 -9.68 13.92 -2.95
N ASP A 64 -8.70 14.74 -2.59
CA ASP A 64 -8.24 14.92 -1.21
C ASP A 64 -8.61 16.34 -0.69
N THR A 65 -9.91 16.63 -0.58
CA THR A 65 -10.38 17.85 0.09
C THR A 65 -10.23 17.73 1.61
N GLY A 66 -9.11 18.23 2.16
CA GLY A 66 -8.81 18.19 3.60
C GLY A 66 -7.30 18.18 3.89
N TYR A 67 -6.91 17.70 5.08
CA TYR A 67 -5.50 17.41 5.38
C TYR A 67 -5.07 16.13 4.65
N VAL A 68 -4.09 16.21 3.76
CA VAL A 68 -3.59 15.03 3.04
C VAL A 68 -2.80 14.15 3.99
N THR A 69 -3.24 12.90 4.12
CA THR A 69 -2.49 11.86 4.83
C THR A 69 -1.91 10.86 3.83
N PRO A 70 -0.86 10.13 4.21
CA PRO A 70 -0.49 8.91 3.50
C PRO A 70 -1.71 8.01 3.29
N LYS A 71 -1.82 7.39 2.12
CA LYS A 71 -2.79 6.31 1.89
C LYS A 71 -2.33 5.07 2.66
N VAL A 72 -3.27 4.19 3.01
CA VAL A 72 -2.98 2.98 3.77
C VAL A 72 -3.20 1.75 2.89
N ASP A 73 -2.15 0.94 2.73
CA ASP A 73 -2.18 -0.38 2.10
C ASP A 73 -2.10 -1.45 3.20
N VAL A 74 -2.91 -2.48 3.09
CA VAL A 74 -2.99 -3.57 4.07
C VAL A 74 -2.56 -4.87 3.41
N ARG A 75 -1.79 -5.70 4.12
CA ARG A 75 -1.34 -7.02 3.69
C ARG A 75 -1.68 -8.09 4.72
N ALA A 76 -2.41 -9.10 4.30
CA ALA A 76 -2.85 -10.22 5.12
C ALA A 76 -1.86 -11.39 5.02
N VAL A 77 -0.96 -11.47 5.98
CA VAL A 77 0.06 -12.50 6.08
C VAL A 77 -0.56 -13.75 6.71
N THR A 78 -1.05 -14.64 5.87
CA THR A 78 -1.76 -15.86 6.31
C THR A 78 -0.87 -17.09 6.17
N PHE A 79 -0.64 -17.82 7.27
CA PHE A 79 0.18 -19.04 7.27
C PHE A 79 -0.66 -20.31 7.46
N LYS A 80 -0.32 -21.36 6.71
CA LYS A 80 -0.80 -22.74 6.93
C LYS A 80 0.36 -23.72 6.73
N ASN A 81 0.62 -24.57 7.71
CA ASN A 81 1.72 -25.56 7.68
C ASN A 81 3.08 -24.94 7.28
N ASP A 82 3.45 -23.82 7.91
CA ASP A 82 4.67 -23.04 7.65
C ASP A 82 4.85 -22.56 6.20
N LYS A 83 3.74 -22.48 5.46
CA LYS A 83 3.68 -21.87 4.13
C LYS A 83 2.78 -20.63 4.16
N ILE A 84 3.18 -19.58 3.46
CA ILE A 84 2.41 -18.32 3.32
C ILE A 84 1.45 -18.41 2.15
N LEU A 85 0.24 -17.89 2.34
CA LEU A 85 -0.75 -17.69 1.28
C LEU A 85 -0.31 -16.55 0.35
N LEU A 86 -0.22 -16.83 -0.94
CA LEU A 86 -0.03 -15.81 -1.98
C LEU A 86 -1.10 -15.95 -3.05
N VAL A 87 -1.41 -14.83 -3.69
CA VAL A 87 -2.33 -14.73 -4.83
C VAL A 87 -1.61 -14.20 -6.05
N GLN A 88 -2.00 -14.67 -7.23
CA GLN A 88 -1.47 -14.20 -8.51
C GLN A 88 -2.47 -13.27 -9.19
N GLU A 89 -2.04 -12.06 -9.51
CA GLU A 89 -2.85 -11.08 -10.24
C GLU A 89 -3.09 -11.52 -11.69
N LYS A 90 -4.34 -11.47 -12.18
CA LYS A 90 -4.67 -11.85 -13.57
C LYS A 90 -3.92 -11.01 -14.62
N SER A 91 -3.82 -9.69 -14.38
CA SER A 91 -3.30 -8.72 -15.35
C SER A 91 -1.78 -8.80 -15.54
N THR A 92 -1.03 -8.97 -14.45
CA THR A 92 0.44 -8.90 -14.46
C THR A 92 1.11 -10.27 -14.35
N GLN A 93 0.33 -11.30 -13.99
CA GLN A 93 0.80 -12.66 -13.70
C GLN A 93 1.87 -12.68 -12.61
N THR A 94 1.85 -11.70 -11.69
CA THR A 94 2.77 -11.59 -10.55
C THR A 94 2.10 -12.02 -9.25
N TRP A 95 2.90 -12.50 -8.30
CA TRP A 95 2.44 -13.00 -7.01
C TRP A 95 2.59 -11.97 -5.90
N SER A 96 1.59 -11.89 -5.03
CA SER A 96 1.63 -11.00 -3.88
C SER A 96 0.95 -11.58 -2.63
N ILE A 97 1.27 -10.99 -1.48
CA ILE A 97 0.54 -11.23 -0.24
C ILE A 97 -0.85 -10.60 -0.41
N PRO A 98 -1.95 -11.33 -0.12
CA PRO A 98 -3.30 -10.81 -0.26
C PRO A 98 -3.47 -9.47 0.43
N GLY A 99 -4.20 -8.56 -0.19
CA GLY A 99 -4.42 -7.22 0.36
C GLY A 99 -4.46 -6.11 -0.66
N GLY A 100 -4.94 -4.95 -0.20
CA GLY A 100 -5.19 -3.78 -1.02
C GLY A 100 -5.30 -2.51 -0.18
N TRP A 101 -5.98 -1.52 -0.75
CA TRP A 101 -6.22 -0.24 -0.07
C TRP A 101 -7.14 -0.41 1.14
N ALA A 102 -6.92 0.40 2.17
CA ALA A 102 -7.86 0.48 3.28
C ALA A 102 -9.11 1.27 2.87
N ASP A 103 -10.24 0.57 2.75
CA ASP A 103 -11.54 1.16 2.46
C ASP A 103 -12.10 1.94 3.66
N ILE A 104 -12.78 3.06 3.37
CA ILE A 104 -13.49 3.86 4.38
C ILE A 104 -14.62 3.01 4.99
N GLY A 105 -14.74 3.04 6.31
CA GLY A 105 -15.76 2.28 7.05
C GLY A 105 -15.30 0.90 7.52
N TYR A 106 -14.07 0.49 7.20
CA TYR A 106 -13.43 -0.71 7.70
C TYR A 106 -12.20 -0.36 8.53
N SER A 107 -11.98 -1.10 9.62
CA SER A 107 -10.67 -1.12 10.28
C SER A 107 -9.63 -1.78 9.40
N ALA A 108 -8.34 -1.45 9.61
CA ALA A 108 -7.26 -2.06 8.84
C ALA A 108 -7.21 -3.60 8.98
N SER A 109 -7.59 -4.14 10.13
CA SER A 109 -7.73 -5.58 10.33
C SER A 109 -8.91 -6.17 9.55
N GLU A 110 -10.04 -5.48 9.45
CA GLU A 110 -11.18 -5.96 8.64
C GLU A 110 -10.85 -5.94 7.15
N ILE A 111 -10.04 -4.99 6.68
CA ILE A 111 -9.51 -5.00 5.31
C ILE A 111 -8.68 -6.24 5.03
N ALA A 112 -7.80 -6.64 5.96
CA ALA A 112 -7.02 -7.87 5.80
C ALA A 112 -7.95 -9.11 5.62
N VAL A 113 -9.06 -9.15 6.35
CA VAL A 113 -10.07 -10.22 6.23
C VAL A 113 -10.80 -10.14 4.90
N LYS A 114 -11.32 -8.96 4.53
CA LYS A 114 -12.07 -8.70 3.30
C LYS A 114 -11.25 -9.08 2.07
N GLU A 115 -10.05 -8.53 1.94
CA GLU A 115 -9.18 -8.76 0.78
C GLU A 115 -8.79 -10.23 0.66
N THR A 116 -8.48 -10.91 1.78
CA THR A 116 -8.16 -12.35 1.73
C THR A 116 -9.36 -13.18 1.26
N GLN A 117 -10.57 -12.83 1.71
CA GLN A 117 -11.78 -13.51 1.27
C GLN A 117 -12.07 -13.26 -0.22
N GLU A 118 -11.86 -12.05 -0.71
CA GLU A 118 -12.08 -11.66 -2.11
C GLU A 118 -11.05 -12.27 -3.06
N GLU A 119 -9.76 -12.26 -2.69
CA GLU A 119 -8.65 -12.67 -3.54
C GLU A 119 -8.33 -14.17 -3.46
N ALA A 120 -8.59 -14.81 -2.31
CA ALA A 120 -8.20 -16.19 -2.01
C ALA A 120 -9.36 -17.08 -1.50
N GLY A 121 -10.57 -16.54 -1.37
CA GLY A 121 -11.77 -17.34 -1.09
C GLY A 121 -11.84 -17.88 0.34
N ILE A 122 -10.95 -17.46 1.22
CA ILE A 122 -10.78 -17.98 2.58
C ILE A 122 -10.96 -16.88 3.62
N LYS A 123 -11.71 -17.19 4.68
CA LYS A 123 -11.82 -16.34 5.86
C LYS A 123 -10.60 -16.51 6.74
N VAL A 124 -10.19 -15.40 7.35
CA VAL A 124 -9.04 -15.36 8.23
C VAL A 124 -9.34 -14.53 9.47
N GLU A 125 -8.66 -14.82 10.57
CA GLU A 125 -8.72 -14.06 11.81
C GLU A 125 -7.41 -13.29 12.01
N PRO A 126 -7.42 -11.94 12.06
CA PRO A 126 -6.24 -11.14 12.34
C PRO A 126 -5.73 -11.39 13.77
N LYS A 127 -4.43 -11.67 13.93
CA LYS A 127 -3.83 -12.06 15.21
C LYS A 127 -2.91 -11.02 15.81
N ARG A 128 -2.07 -10.38 14.98
CA ARG A 128 -1.16 -9.30 15.39
C ARG A 128 -0.71 -8.46 14.20
N LEU A 129 -0.32 -7.21 14.47
CA LEU A 129 0.35 -6.34 13.52
C LEU A 129 1.85 -6.67 13.49
N ILE A 130 2.35 -7.12 12.34
CA ILE A 130 3.75 -7.50 12.12
C ILE A 130 4.61 -6.25 11.92
N ALA A 131 4.16 -5.36 11.05
CA ALA A 131 4.90 -4.16 10.68
C ALA A 131 4.02 -3.03 10.14
N VAL A 132 4.49 -1.79 10.28
CA VAL A 132 3.99 -0.57 9.65
C VAL A 132 5.14 0.07 8.89
N TYR A 133 5.16 -0.08 7.57
CA TYR A 133 6.24 0.43 6.74
C TYR A 133 5.84 1.64 5.91
N ASP A 134 6.75 2.59 5.84
CA ASP A 134 6.65 3.70 4.90
C ASP A 134 7.21 3.26 3.56
N MET A 135 6.34 3.06 2.56
CA MET A 135 6.78 2.54 1.26
C MET A 135 7.89 3.37 0.61
N ALA A 136 7.98 4.68 0.89
CA ALA A 136 9.02 5.55 0.34
C ALA A 136 10.42 5.30 0.94
N LYS A 137 10.50 4.66 2.11
CA LYS A 137 11.76 4.28 2.77
C LYS A 137 12.32 2.94 2.29
N HIS A 138 11.53 2.15 1.55
CA HIS A 138 11.89 0.82 1.04
C HIS A 138 11.98 0.80 -0.50
N GLN A 139 12.50 -0.28 -1.07
CA GLN A 139 12.77 -0.40 -2.52
C GLN A 139 11.57 -0.93 -3.33
N TYR A 140 10.34 -0.54 -2.96
CA TYR A 140 9.14 -0.91 -3.72
C TYR A 140 9.17 -0.33 -5.14
N HIS A 141 8.68 -1.09 -6.11
CA HIS A 141 8.44 -0.53 -7.45
C HIS A 141 7.26 0.45 -7.38
N LYS A 142 7.46 1.65 -7.93
CA LYS A 142 6.46 2.72 -7.86
C LYS A 142 5.35 2.49 -8.90
N GLN A 143 4.10 2.39 -8.45
CA GLN A 143 2.91 2.32 -9.31
C GLN A 143 2.05 3.58 -9.29
N SER A 144 2.18 4.41 -8.25
CA SER A 144 1.40 5.64 -8.12
C SER A 144 2.24 6.76 -7.49
N PHE A 145 1.73 7.99 -7.58
CA PHE A 145 2.31 9.16 -6.92
C PHE A 145 1.93 9.27 -5.43
N ASN A 146 1.11 8.34 -4.93
CA ASN A 146 0.67 8.35 -3.54
C ASN A 146 1.83 8.06 -2.58
N TYR A 147 1.85 8.78 -1.46
CA TYR A 147 2.64 8.41 -0.29
C TYR A 147 1.87 7.37 0.53
N ILE A 148 2.50 6.25 0.89
CA ILE A 148 1.75 5.06 1.37
C ILE A 148 2.39 4.49 2.63
N TYR A 149 1.57 4.26 3.64
CA TYR A 149 1.88 3.39 4.77
C TYR A 149 1.32 1.99 4.51
N LYS A 150 2.17 0.98 4.68
CA LYS A 150 1.86 -0.43 4.44
C LYS A 150 1.83 -1.19 5.76
N LEU A 151 0.68 -1.75 6.09
CA LEU A 151 0.44 -2.52 7.31
C LEU A 151 0.43 -4.01 6.99
N PHE A 152 1.18 -4.79 7.76
CA PHE A 152 1.22 -6.25 7.63
C PHE A 152 0.55 -6.91 8.82
N PHE A 153 -0.55 -7.63 8.63
CA PHE A 153 -1.26 -8.36 9.68
C PHE A 153 -1.00 -9.86 9.57
N GLU A 154 -0.53 -10.49 10.64
CA GLU A 154 -0.54 -11.95 10.72
C GLU A 154 -1.98 -12.41 10.89
N CYS A 155 -2.43 -13.32 10.04
CA CYS A 155 -3.78 -13.85 10.06
C CYS A 155 -3.76 -15.38 10.16
N VAL A 156 -4.73 -15.94 10.87
CA VAL A 156 -4.95 -17.39 11.00
C VAL A 156 -6.07 -17.79 10.04
N PRO A 157 -5.85 -18.73 9.12
CA PRO A 157 -6.89 -19.16 8.19
C PRO A 157 -7.92 -20.08 8.87
N GLU A 158 -9.18 -19.94 8.51
CA GLU A 158 -10.20 -20.95 8.76
C GLU A 158 -9.90 -22.24 7.96
N ASN A 159 -10.53 -23.35 8.34
CA ASN A 159 -10.39 -24.62 7.62
C ASN A 159 -11.34 -24.70 6.40
N THR A 160 -11.24 -23.74 5.50
CA THR A 160 -11.97 -23.74 4.22
C THR A 160 -11.03 -23.93 3.02
N PRO A 161 -11.53 -24.47 1.89
CA PRO A 161 -10.76 -24.52 0.64
C PRO A 161 -10.46 -23.12 0.11
N ILE A 162 -9.24 -22.92 -0.41
CA ILE A 162 -8.85 -21.70 -1.12
C ILE A 162 -9.34 -21.76 -2.58
N HIS A 163 -9.71 -20.61 -3.14
CA HIS A 163 -10.03 -20.45 -4.55
C HIS A 163 -9.73 -19.02 -4.98
N SER A 164 -9.43 -18.81 -6.27
CA SER A 164 -9.16 -17.48 -6.77
C SER A 164 -10.45 -16.66 -6.94
N GLY A 165 -10.30 -15.35 -6.83
CA GLY A 165 -11.36 -14.36 -6.99
C GLY A 165 -11.48 -13.80 -8.41
N VAL A 166 -12.21 -12.68 -8.52
CA VAL A 166 -12.43 -12.00 -9.80
C VAL A 166 -11.14 -11.43 -10.38
N GLU A 167 -10.23 -10.94 -9.54
CA GLU A 167 -8.99 -10.28 -9.97
C GLU A 167 -7.75 -11.18 -9.92
N THR A 168 -7.85 -12.37 -9.31
CA THR A 168 -6.73 -13.29 -9.13
C THR A 168 -6.88 -14.53 -10.02
N SER A 169 -5.79 -14.98 -10.66
CA SER A 169 -5.81 -16.18 -11.52
C SER A 169 -5.53 -17.44 -10.71
N ASN A 170 -4.64 -17.35 -9.73
CA ASN A 170 -4.19 -18.47 -8.92
C ASN A 170 -4.04 -18.07 -7.46
N VAL A 171 -4.15 -19.06 -6.58
CA VAL A 171 -3.94 -18.92 -5.15
C VAL A 171 -3.25 -20.18 -4.63
N ALA A 172 -2.22 -20.04 -3.80
CA ALA A 172 -1.51 -21.18 -3.25
C ALA A 172 -0.71 -20.80 -1.99
N PHE A 173 -0.36 -21.83 -1.22
CA PHE A 173 0.54 -21.71 -0.08
C PHE A 173 1.98 -22.07 -0.49
N PHE A 174 2.93 -21.21 -0.17
CA PHE A 174 4.35 -21.36 -0.52
C PHE A 174 5.23 -21.30 0.73
N SER A 175 6.24 -22.17 0.80
CA SER A 175 7.37 -21.98 1.70
C SER A 175 8.15 -20.72 1.31
N LEU A 176 9.02 -20.23 2.19
CA LEU A 176 9.86 -19.06 1.88
C LEU A 176 10.72 -19.30 0.64
N GLU A 177 11.29 -20.48 0.49
CA GLU A 177 12.14 -20.82 -0.66
C GLU A 177 11.33 -20.85 -1.96
N GLU A 178 10.14 -21.44 -1.96
CA GLU A 178 9.24 -21.45 -3.11
C GLU A 178 8.80 -20.01 -3.46
N ALA A 179 8.38 -19.23 -2.47
CA ALA A 179 7.89 -17.86 -2.66
C ALA A 179 8.94 -16.93 -3.27
N LEU A 180 10.20 -17.05 -2.85
CA LEU A 180 11.32 -16.24 -3.37
C LEU A 180 11.69 -16.57 -4.83
N LYS A 181 11.24 -17.71 -5.37
CA LYS A 181 11.42 -18.10 -6.77
C LYS A 181 10.28 -17.61 -7.67
N LEU A 182 9.17 -17.13 -7.10
CA LEU A 182 8.03 -16.62 -7.86
C LEU A 182 8.35 -15.26 -8.51
N LYS A 183 7.63 -14.94 -9.58
CA LYS A 183 7.60 -13.60 -10.14
C LYS A 183 6.77 -12.68 -9.22
N LEU A 184 7.41 -12.02 -8.28
CA LEU A 184 6.72 -11.19 -7.27
C LEU A 184 6.24 -9.85 -7.84
N SER A 185 5.11 -9.35 -7.31
CA SER A 185 4.59 -8.00 -7.53
C SER A 185 5.38 -7.03 -6.64
N LEU A 186 6.52 -6.53 -7.13
CA LEU A 186 7.48 -5.75 -6.33
C LEU A 186 6.98 -4.37 -5.88
N ASN A 187 5.83 -3.93 -6.38
CA ASN A 187 5.07 -2.79 -5.91
C ASN A 187 4.18 -3.12 -4.70
N ARG A 188 3.76 -4.39 -4.53
CA ARG A 188 2.90 -4.86 -3.43
C ARG A 188 3.72 -5.42 -2.27
N ASN A 189 4.77 -6.20 -2.56
CA ASN A 189 5.63 -6.84 -1.56
C ASN A 189 7.05 -7.09 -2.10
N LEU A 190 8.04 -6.99 -1.22
CA LEU A 190 9.45 -7.26 -1.49
C LEU A 190 9.86 -8.66 -1.02
N PRO A 191 10.95 -9.23 -1.57
CA PRO A 191 11.61 -10.39 -0.98
C PRO A 191 11.98 -10.19 0.50
N ALA A 192 12.32 -8.96 0.90
CA ALA A 192 12.61 -8.61 2.28
C ALA A 192 11.38 -8.73 3.19
N ASP A 193 10.20 -8.36 2.69
CA ASP A 193 8.93 -8.49 3.42
C ASP A 193 8.62 -9.96 3.69
N LEU A 194 8.80 -10.82 2.68
CA LEU A 194 8.64 -12.27 2.83
C LEU A 194 9.58 -12.81 3.92
N ARG A 195 10.87 -12.44 3.88
CA ARG A 195 11.83 -12.85 4.92
C ARG A 195 11.41 -12.36 6.31
N MET A 196 10.93 -11.12 6.41
CA MET A 196 10.46 -10.52 7.67
C MET A 196 9.29 -11.30 8.25
N VAL A 197 8.25 -11.60 7.44
CA VAL A 197 7.04 -12.26 7.95
C VAL A 197 7.30 -13.72 8.35
N PHE A 198 8.18 -14.42 7.63
CA PHE A 198 8.64 -15.76 8.04
C PHE A 198 9.46 -15.71 9.34
N LYS A 199 10.33 -14.71 9.51
CA LYS A 199 11.06 -14.50 10.77
C LYS A 199 10.08 -14.21 11.92
N CYS A 200 9.08 -13.39 11.69
CA CYS A 200 8.01 -13.09 12.66
C CYS A 200 7.29 -14.37 13.11
N ARG A 201 6.95 -15.25 12.16
CA ARG A 201 6.30 -16.54 12.44
C ARG A 201 7.16 -17.48 13.30
N GLN A 202 8.47 -17.48 13.10
CA GLN A 202 9.45 -18.31 13.83
C GLN A 202 9.85 -17.74 15.19
N THR A 203 9.45 -16.51 15.51
CA THR A 203 9.85 -15.82 16.75
C THR A 203 8.73 -15.91 17.79
N GLN A 204 9.03 -16.41 18.99
CA GLN A 204 8.07 -16.53 20.10
C GLN A 204 7.46 -15.18 20.50
N HIS A 205 8.30 -14.15 20.62
CA HIS A 205 7.90 -12.78 20.94
C HIS A 205 8.35 -11.84 19.82
N TRP A 206 7.40 -11.44 18.98
CA TRP A 206 7.66 -10.46 17.93
C TRP A 206 7.22 -9.07 18.38
N GLU A 207 8.15 -8.13 18.30
CA GLU A 207 7.85 -6.71 18.40
C GLU A 207 7.54 -6.16 17.01
N THR A 208 6.40 -5.48 16.89
CA THR A 208 5.98 -4.81 15.66
C THR A 208 7.08 -3.91 15.12
N LYS A 209 7.41 -4.04 13.84
CA LYS A 209 8.43 -3.21 13.18
C LYS A 209 7.81 -1.97 12.55
N PHE A 210 8.49 -0.83 12.64
CA PHE A 210 8.05 0.42 12.06
C PHE A 210 9.26 1.31 11.73
N ASP A 211 9.09 2.22 10.77
CA ASP A 211 10.13 3.13 10.29
C ASP A 211 10.00 4.56 10.82
#